data_AF-A0A4R0N2L3-F1
#
_entry.id   AF-A0A4R0N2L3-F1
#
_cell.length_a   1.000
_cell.length_b   1.000
_cell.length_c   1.000
_cell.angle_alpha   90.00
_cell.angle_beta   90.00
_cell.angle_gamma   90.00
#
_symmetry.space_group_name_H-M   'P 1'
#
loop_
_entity.id
_entity.type
_entity.pdbx_description
1 polymer ?
#
loop_
_entity_poly.entity_id
_entity_poly.type
_entity_poly.pdbx_seq_one_letter_code
_entity_poly.pdbx_strand_id
1 'polypeptide(L)'
;MSDKEELYCIPSRYRKTENLHIVFWLVKDLCWVMLWKPLGLIMIIPTLGAALLITWQTRAIKSELLHNVAVVFWITANAYWMLSEFYSTDDSLRYYAVIPFSLGIITIGYYYLGLFSKKVR
;
A
#
# COMPACT_ATOMS: atom_id res chain seq x y z
N MET A 1 -33.78 17.70 9.58
CA MET A 1 -32.38 17.72 10.03
C MET A 1 -31.54 17.62 8.77
N SER A 2 -30.99 18.72 8.29
CA SER A 2 -30.25 18.75 7.02
C SER A 2 -28.92 18.05 7.24
N ASP A 3 -28.75 16.85 6.70
CA ASP A 3 -27.42 16.25 6.56
C ASP A 3 -26.58 17.24 5.76
N LYS A 4 -25.62 17.89 6.43
CA LYS A 4 -24.64 18.71 5.74
C LYS A 4 -23.74 17.72 5.01
N GLU A 5 -23.89 17.63 3.69
CA GLU A 5 -22.92 16.94 2.84
C GLU A 5 -21.56 17.63 3.03
N GLU A 6 -20.73 17.08 3.92
CA GLU A 6 -19.35 17.52 4.06
C GLU A 6 -18.62 17.18 2.76
N LEU A 7 -18.35 18.20 1.96
CA LEU A 7 -17.65 18.07 0.69
C LEU A 7 -16.20 17.65 0.97
N TYR A 8 -15.90 16.36 0.85
CA TYR A 8 -14.56 15.83 0.99
C TYR A 8 -13.73 16.18 -0.26
N CYS A 9 -12.90 17.21 -0.15
CA CYS A 9 -12.05 17.70 -1.23
C CYS A 9 -10.58 17.29 -1.04
N ILE A 10 -10.12 16.27 -1.76
CA ILE A 10 -8.68 15.98 -1.88
C ILE A 10 -8.04 16.92 -2.91
N PRO A 11 -6.95 17.63 -2.57
CA PRO A 11 -6.17 18.40 -3.54
C PRO A 11 -5.79 17.59 -4.79
N SER A 12 -5.99 18.17 -5.97
CA SER A 12 -5.76 17.51 -7.26
C SER A 12 -4.35 16.94 -7.46
N ARG A 13 -3.35 17.49 -6.76
CA ARG A 13 -1.97 16.99 -6.78
C ARG A 13 -1.86 15.58 -6.18
N TYR A 14 -2.52 15.31 -5.06
CA TYR A 14 -2.47 13.99 -4.42
C TYR A 14 -3.13 12.92 -5.28
N ARG A 15 -4.26 13.27 -5.92
CA ARG A 15 -4.95 12.37 -6.87
C ARG A 15 -4.07 11.95 -8.05
N LYS A 16 -3.24 12.86 -8.58
CA LYS A 16 -2.32 12.52 -9.68
C LYS A 16 -1.26 11.52 -9.22
N THR A 17 -0.71 11.71 -8.03
CA THR A 17 0.30 10.80 -7.47
C THR A 17 -0.29 9.43 -7.15
N GLU A 18 -1.50 9.36 -6.59
CA GLU A 18 -2.24 8.11 -6.37
C GLU A 18 -2.53 7.36 -7.67
N ASN A 19 -3.04 8.05 -8.69
CA ASN A 19 -3.30 7.43 -9.99
C ASN A 19 -2.01 6.89 -10.63
N LEU A 20 -0.92 7.64 -10.56
CA LEU A 20 0.37 7.21 -11.11
C LEU A 20 0.96 6.03 -10.31
N HIS A 21 0.79 6.02 -8.99
CA HIS A 21 1.17 4.90 -8.13
C HIS A 21 0.47 3.60 -8.55
N ILE A 22 -0.84 3.65 -8.82
CA ILE A 22 -1.61 2.48 -9.31
C ILE A 22 -1.05 1.99 -10.65
N VAL A 23 -0.69 2.90 -11.57
CA VAL A 23 -0.07 2.53 -12.86
C VAL A 23 1.24 1.78 -12.63
N PHE A 24 2.13 2.29 -11.77
CA PHE A 24 3.39 1.61 -11.48
C PHE A 24 3.18 0.23 -10.86
N TRP A 25 2.23 0.12 -9.94
CA TRP A 25 1.89 -1.14 -9.31
C TRP A 25 1.38 -2.17 -10.33
N LEU A 26 0.45 -1.80 -11.20
CA LEU A 26 -0.06 -2.71 -12.25
C LEU A 26 1.04 -3.18 -13.21
N VAL A 27 1.95 -2.28 -13.62
CA VAL A 27 3.06 -2.66 -14.51
C VAL A 27 4.05 -3.58 -13.80
N LYS A 28 4.35 -3.34 -12.52
CA LYS A 28 5.19 -4.23 -11.70
C LYS A 28 4.58 -5.62 -11.60
N ASP A 29 3.29 -5.71 -11.30
CA ASP A 29 2.60 -7.00 -11.13
C ASP A 29 2.42 -7.75 -12.46
N LEU A 30 2.25 -7.04 -13.57
CA LEU A 30 2.31 -7.63 -14.91
C LEU A 30 3.68 -8.26 -15.18
N CYS A 31 4.76 -7.54 -14.87
CA CYS A 31 6.12 -8.07 -15.01
C CYS A 31 6.34 -9.30 -14.13
N TRP A 32 5.70 -9.35 -12.96
CA TRP A 32 5.76 -10.51 -12.08
C TRP A 32 5.06 -11.72 -12.66
N VAL A 33 3.81 -11.58 -13.09
CA VAL A 33 3.04 -12.69 -13.72
C VAL A 33 3.75 -13.23 -14.96
N MET A 34 4.41 -12.37 -15.73
CA MET A 34 5.18 -12.76 -16.91
C MET A 34 6.59 -13.28 -16.58
N LEU A 35 6.96 -13.33 -15.29
CA LEU A 35 8.28 -13.72 -14.78
C LEU A 35 9.45 -12.92 -15.39
N TRP A 36 9.20 -11.65 -15.76
CA TRP A 36 10.20 -10.73 -16.29
C TRP A 36 11.08 -10.18 -15.17
N LYS A 37 11.99 -11.01 -14.64
CA LYS A 37 12.82 -10.74 -13.45
C LYS A 37 13.47 -9.34 -13.42
N PRO A 38 14.24 -8.90 -14.44
CA PRO A 38 14.92 -7.61 -14.37
C PRO A 38 13.95 -6.42 -14.38
N LEU A 39 12.89 -6.49 -15.20
CA LEU A 39 11.87 -5.43 -15.27
C LEU A 39 11.06 -5.37 -13.99
N GLY A 40 10.64 -6.52 -13.46
CA GLY A 40 9.91 -6.61 -12.19
C GLY A 40 10.72 -6.01 -11.04
N LEU A 41 12.03 -6.31 -10.96
CA LEU A 41 12.92 -5.77 -9.93
C LEU A 41 13.06 -4.24 -10.02
N ILE A 42 13.28 -3.70 -11.22
CA ILE A 42 13.37 -2.25 -11.46
C ILE A 42 12.06 -1.57 -11.05
N MET A 43 10.92 -2.20 -11.36
CA MET A 43 9.58 -1.66 -11.07
C MET A 43 9.20 -1.66 -9.59
N ILE A 44 9.92 -2.39 -8.71
CA ILE A 44 9.72 -2.26 -7.25
C ILE A 44 10.01 -0.83 -6.80
N ILE A 45 11.08 -0.21 -7.33
CA ILE A 45 11.56 1.10 -6.91
C ILE A 45 10.51 2.21 -7.13
N PRO A 46 9.97 2.43 -8.35
CA PRO A 46 8.97 3.46 -8.56
C PRO A 46 7.65 3.14 -7.84
N THR A 47 7.29 1.86 -7.68
CA THR A 47 6.06 1.45 -7.00
C THR A 47 6.11 1.76 -5.50
N LEU A 48 7.16 1.30 -4.81
CA LEU A 48 7.36 1.54 -3.39
C LEU A 48 7.66 3.02 -3.11
N GLY A 49 8.46 3.66 -3.97
CA GLY A 49 8.75 5.09 -3.89
C GLY A 49 7.49 5.94 -3.96
N ALA A 50 6.59 5.65 -4.92
CA ALA A 50 5.32 6.37 -5.03
C ALA A 50 4.43 6.17 -3.79
N ALA A 51 4.33 4.95 -3.25
CA ALA A 51 3.57 4.69 -2.03
C ALA A 51 4.12 5.44 -0.81
N LEU A 52 5.45 5.47 -0.64
CA LEU A 52 6.11 6.24 0.42
C LEU A 52 5.90 7.75 0.24
N LEU A 53 5.96 8.25 -0.99
CA LEU A 53 5.69 9.67 -1.29
C LEU A 53 4.24 10.05 -0.94
N ILE A 54 3.25 9.23 -1.31
CA ILE A 54 1.83 9.45 -0.94
C ILE A 54 1.66 9.46 0.57
N THR A 55 2.27 8.48 1.25
CA THR A 55 2.25 8.38 2.73
C THR A 55 2.83 9.62 3.38
N TRP A 56 3.97 10.11 2.88
CA TRP A 56 4.61 11.32 3.41
C TRP A 56 3.79 12.58 3.15
N GLN A 57 3.20 12.69 1.96
CA GLN A 57 2.37 13.81 1.55
C GLN A 57 1.08 13.94 2.36
N THR A 58 0.47 12.81 2.69
CA THR A 58 -0.81 12.73 3.43
C THR A 58 -0.65 12.64 4.95
N ARG A 59 0.60 12.72 5.47
CA ARG A 59 0.91 12.58 6.90
C ARG A 59 0.17 13.52 7.85
N ALA A 60 -0.32 14.66 7.33
CA ALA A 60 -1.10 15.61 8.10
C ALA A 60 -2.51 15.08 8.46
N ILE A 61 -3.03 14.13 7.67
CA ILE A 61 -4.35 13.54 7.84
C ILE A 61 -4.17 12.13 8.40
N LYS A 62 -4.46 11.92 9.69
CA LYS A 62 -4.22 10.64 10.37
C LYS A 62 -4.95 9.46 9.73
N SER A 63 -6.15 9.67 9.17
CA SER A 63 -6.90 8.64 8.47
C SER A 63 -6.13 8.15 7.25
N GLU A 64 -5.77 9.07 6.36
CA GLU A 64 -5.01 8.78 5.15
C GLU A 64 -3.64 8.19 5.47
N LEU A 65 -2.94 8.73 6.47
CA LEU A 65 -1.63 8.23 6.88
C LEU A 65 -1.66 6.74 7.24
N LEU A 66 -2.63 6.31 8.08
CA LEU A 66 -2.69 4.91 8.52
C LEU A 66 -3.07 3.97 7.36
N HIS A 67 -3.94 4.40 6.44
CA HIS A 67 -4.24 3.64 5.23
C HIS A 67 -3.02 3.53 4.32
N ASN A 68 -2.33 4.64 4.08
CA ASN A 68 -1.17 4.68 3.20
C ASN A 68 0.03 3.89 3.78
N VAL A 69 0.22 3.90 5.10
CA VAL A 69 1.19 3.02 5.77
C VAL A 69 0.81 1.54 5.58
N ALA A 70 -0.46 1.18 5.70
CA ALA A 70 -0.91 -0.19 5.43
C ALA A 70 -0.62 -0.61 3.98
N VAL A 71 -0.83 0.29 3.01
CA VAL A 71 -0.50 0.08 1.60
C VAL A 71 1.02 -0.09 1.40
N VAL A 72 1.86 0.70 2.08
CA VAL A 72 3.31 0.53 2.04
C VAL A 72 3.73 -0.84 2.56
N PHE A 73 3.18 -1.30 3.68
CA PHE A 73 3.46 -2.64 4.19
C PHE A 73 3.02 -3.73 3.21
N TRP A 74 1.86 -3.56 2.59
CA TRP A 74 1.37 -4.49 1.58
C TRP A 74 2.29 -4.56 0.36
N ILE A 75 2.69 -3.42 -0.23
CA ILE A 75 3.60 -3.40 -1.38
C ILE A 75 4.95 -4.01 -1.01
N THR A 76 5.43 -3.77 0.21
CA THR A 76 6.68 -4.38 0.72
C THR A 76 6.55 -5.89 0.81
N ALA A 77 5.43 -6.40 1.33
CA ALA A 77 5.13 -7.83 1.36
C ALA A 77 5.08 -8.43 -0.05
N ASN A 78 4.45 -7.73 -0.97
CA ASN A 78 4.30 -8.12 -2.37
C ASN A 78 5.66 -8.19 -3.08
N ALA A 79 6.50 -7.19 -2.87
CA ALA A 79 7.87 -7.15 -3.37
C ALA A 79 8.70 -8.31 -2.82
N TYR A 80 8.60 -8.59 -1.51
CA TYR A 80 9.30 -9.71 -0.89
C TYR A 80 8.85 -11.07 -1.47
N TRP A 81 7.54 -11.29 -1.60
CA TRP A 81 7.01 -12.51 -2.21
C TRP A 81 7.51 -12.68 -3.64
N MET A 82 7.42 -11.63 -4.46
CA MET A 82 7.97 -11.65 -5.84
C MET A 82 9.47 -11.99 -5.87
N LEU A 83 10.27 -11.40 -4.99
CA LEU A 83 11.71 -11.71 -4.90
C LEU A 83 11.97 -13.15 -4.47
N SER A 84 11.18 -13.68 -3.54
CA SER A 84 11.30 -15.07 -3.11
C SER A 84 11.06 -16.02 -4.30
N GLU A 85 10.05 -15.76 -5.13
CA GLU A 85 9.73 -16.58 -6.30
C GLU A 85 10.76 -16.44 -7.44
N PHE A 86 11.34 -15.24 -7.61
CA PHE A 86 12.36 -15.03 -8.64
C PHE A 86 13.70 -15.70 -8.35
N TYR A 87 14.10 -15.76 -7.07
CA TYR A 87 15.46 -16.13 -6.67
C TYR A 87 15.55 -17.40 -5.83
N SER A 88 14.44 -17.91 -5.31
CA SER A 88 14.43 -19.08 -4.44
C SER A 88 13.62 -20.20 -5.06
N THR A 89 14.19 -21.39 -5.11
CA THR A 89 13.48 -22.62 -5.50
C THR A 89 12.63 -23.16 -4.35
N ASP A 90 12.89 -22.71 -3.13
CA ASP A 90 12.14 -23.08 -1.94
C ASP A 90 10.92 -22.16 -1.73
N ASP A 91 9.74 -22.75 -1.89
CA ASP A 91 8.44 -22.10 -1.73
C ASP A 91 8.15 -21.73 -0.25
N SER A 92 8.94 -22.23 0.70
CA SER A 92 8.78 -21.89 2.12
C SER A 92 9.01 -20.41 2.42
N LEU A 93 9.86 -19.74 1.63
CA LEU A 93 10.23 -18.35 1.89
C LEU A 93 9.04 -17.39 1.70
N ARG A 94 8.06 -17.73 0.85
CA ARG A 94 6.88 -16.88 0.64
C ARG A 94 6.08 -16.67 1.92
N TYR A 95 6.11 -17.63 2.86
CA TYR A 95 5.34 -17.54 4.10
C TYR A 95 5.84 -16.39 5.00
N TYR A 96 7.10 -15.95 4.85
CA TYR A 96 7.58 -14.77 5.55
C TYR A 96 6.96 -13.47 5.05
N ALA A 97 6.35 -13.45 3.85
CA ALA A 97 5.56 -12.30 3.38
C ALA A 97 4.35 -12.03 4.29
N VAL A 98 3.87 -13.04 5.02
CA VAL A 98 2.77 -12.89 6.00
C VAL A 98 3.11 -11.85 7.06
N ILE A 99 4.38 -11.67 7.42
CA ILE A 99 4.79 -10.71 8.46
C ILE A 99 4.42 -9.26 8.04
N PRO A 100 4.91 -8.71 6.92
CA PRO A 100 4.52 -7.38 6.47
C PRO A 100 3.03 -7.30 6.11
N PHE A 101 2.41 -8.34 5.56
CA PHE A 101 0.95 -8.37 5.36
C PHE A 101 0.18 -8.16 6.68
N SER A 102 0.58 -8.88 7.73
CA SER A 102 -0.04 -8.80 9.05
C SER A 102 0.15 -7.41 9.66
N LEU A 103 1.33 -6.81 9.51
CA LEU A 103 1.57 -5.43 9.97
C LEU A 103 0.65 -4.42 9.26
N GLY A 104 0.43 -4.58 7.96
CA GLY A 104 -0.53 -3.75 7.22
C GLY A 104 -1.96 -3.88 7.75
N ILE A 105 -2.43 -5.12 7.96
CA ILE A 105 -3.75 -5.43 8.51
C ILE A 105 -3.91 -4.87 9.94
N ILE A 106 -2.90 -5.03 10.79
CA ILE A 106 -2.92 -4.50 12.16
C ILE A 106 -2.99 -2.96 12.14
N THR A 107 -2.24 -2.31 11.24
CA THR A 107 -2.22 -0.85 11.12
C THR A 107 -3.61 -0.30 10.78
N ILE A 108 -4.27 -0.86 9.77
CA ILE A 108 -5.60 -0.42 9.36
C ILE A 108 -6.69 -0.86 10.37
N GLY A 109 -6.54 -2.03 10.98
CA GLY A 109 -7.42 -2.53 12.03
C GLY A 109 -7.42 -1.61 13.26
N TYR A 110 -6.24 -1.15 13.69
CA TYR A 110 -6.11 -0.18 14.77
C TYR A 110 -6.88 1.12 14.49
N TYR A 111 -6.83 1.61 13.26
CA TYR A 111 -7.58 2.80 12.85
C TYR A 111 -9.10 2.61 13.01
N TYR A 112 -9.64 1.52 12.47
CA TYR A 112 -11.09 1.26 12.51
C TYR A 112 -11.59 0.93 13.91
N LEU A 113 -10.83 0.17 14.72
CA LEU A 113 -11.19 -0.11 16.12
C LEU A 113 -11.19 1.16 16.97
N GLY A 114 -10.23 2.07 16.73
CA GLY A 114 -10.19 3.38 17.38
C GLY A 114 -11.37 4.28 17.01
N LEU A 115 -11.80 4.25 15.74
CA LEU A 115 -13.01 4.95 15.28
C LEU A 115 -14.28 4.39 15.93
N PHE A 116 -14.43 3.06 15.95
CA PHE A 116 -15.59 2.40 16.56
C PHE A 116 -15.70 2.74 18.04
N SER A 117 -14.58 2.74 18.76
CA SER A 117 -14.51 3.11 20.18
C SER A 117 -14.91 4.56 20.45
N LYS A 118 -14.68 5.48 19.50
CA LYS A 118 -15.12 6.89 19.61
C LYS A 118 -16.59 7.11 19.29
N LYS A 119 -17.21 6.23 18.50
CA LYS A 119 -18.62 6.35 18.10
C LYS A 119 -19.58 5.76 19.16
N VAL A 120 -19.09 4.83 19.98
CA VAL A 120 -19.85 4.18 21.07
C VAL A 120 -19.86 5.02 22.36
N ARG A 121 -19.00 6.05 22.47
CA ARG A 121 -18.89 6.94 23.62
C ARG A 121 -19.46 8.32 23.29
#